data_AF-A0A090RYF3-F1
#
_entry.id   AF-A0A090RYF3-F1
#
_cell.length_a   1.000
_cell.length_b   1.000
_cell.length_c   1.000
_cell.angle_alpha   90.00
_cell.angle_beta   90.00
_cell.angle_gamma   90.00
#
_symmetry.space_group_name_H-M   'P 1'
#
loop_
_entity.id
_entity.type
_entity.pdbx_description
1 polymer ?
#
loop_
_entity_poly.entity_id
_entity_poly.type
_entity_poly.pdbx_seq_one_letter_code
_entity_poly.pdbx_strand_id
1 'polypeptide(L)'
;MYFEENPELSAISKLLSFPMILGIGFLGTSALTWLGVLTQWDVSVAYPLLSVNFVIMLLVSKFAFGEVIVPKQWLGVMMIMVGVGILGGAH
;
A
#
# COMPACT_ATOMS: atom_id res chain seq x y z
N MET A 1 21.55 -6.73 2.35
CA MET A 1 22.43 -6.54 3.54
C MET A 1 22.68 -7.87 4.26
N TYR A 2 21.73 -8.48 5.00
CA TYR A 2 21.94 -9.77 5.68
C TYR A 2 22.35 -10.97 4.78
N PHE A 3 21.74 -11.11 3.60
CA PHE A 3 22.03 -12.23 2.67
C PHE A 3 23.30 -12.03 1.83
N GLU A 4 23.81 -10.79 1.81
CA GLU A 4 25.00 -10.38 1.07
C GLU A 4 26.27 -10.62 1.91
N GLU A 5 26.16 -10.52 3.25
CA GLU A 5 27.23 -10.84 4.19
C GLU A 5 27.44 -12.35 4.40
N ASN A 6 26.48 -13.21 4.03
CA ASN A 6 26.55 -14.66 4.27
C ASN A 6 26.26 -15.47 2.98
N PRO A 7 27.16 -15.44 1.99
CA PRO A 7 26.99 -16.13 0.71
C PRO A 7 27.00 -17.67 0.83
N GLU A 8 27.64 -18.24 1.84
CA GLU A 8 27.77 -19.68 2.09
C GLU A 8 26.52 -20.38 2.65
N LEU A 9 25.48 -19.63 3.02
CA LEU A 9 24.24 -20.20 3.53
C LEU A 9 23.41 -20.86 2.41
N SER A 10 23.04 -22.12 2.63
CA SER A 10 22.10 -22.85 1.77
C SER A 10 20.77 -22.09 1.59
N ALA A 11 20.14 -22.19 0.43
CA ALA A 11 18.89 -21.48 0.12
C ALA A 11 17.80 -21.71 1.19
N ILE A 12 17.76 -22.92 1.78
CA ILE A 12 16.80 -23.29 2.84
C ILE A 12 17.03 -22.49 4.13
N SER A 13 18.29 -22.25 4.54
CA SER A 13 18.58 -21.47 5.75
C SER A 13 18.34 -19.97 5.54
N LYS A 14 18.49 -19.48 4.31
CA LYS A 14 18.08 -18.11 3.94
C LYS A 14 16.56 -17.93 4.02
N LEU A 15 15.80 -18.91 3.52
CA LEU A 15 14.33 -18.91 3.58
C LEU A 15 13.80 -19.00 5.01
N LEU A 16 14.46 -19.78 5.87
CA LEU A 16 14.10 -19.91 7.30
C LEU A 16 14.72 -18.85 8.20
N SER A 17 15.35 -17.82 7.63
CA SER A 17 15.93 -16.74 8.42
C SER A 17 14.82 -15.92 9.12
N PHE A 18 15.08 -15.51 10.36
CA PHE A 18 14.15 -14.71 11.16
C PHE A 18 13.58 -13.48 10.42
N PRO A 19 14.39 -12.64 9.72
CA PRO A 19 13.85 -11.50 8.97
C PRO A 19 12.97 -11.92 7.79
N MET A 20 13.26 -13.05 7.13
CA MET A 20 12.42 -13.56 6.03
C MET A 20 11.07 -14.03 6.56
N ILE A 21 11.06 -14.79 7.66
CA ILE A 21 9.83 -15.26 8.31
C ILE A 21 8.98 -14.07 8.76
N LEU A 22 9.60 -13.05 9.36
CA LEU A 22 8.90 -11.83 9.78
C LEU A 22 8.32 -11.08 8.58
N GLY A 23 9.07 -10.95 7.48
CA GLY A 23 8.61 -10.33 6.24
C GLY A 23 7.44 -11.09 5.62
N ILE A 24 7.52 -12.43 5.56
CA ILE A 24 6.42 -13.29 5.09
C ILE A 24 5.20 -13.14 6.00
N GLY A 25 5.38 -13.08 7.32
CA GLY A 25 4.31 -12.84 8.28
C GLY A 25 3.59 -11.52 8.01
N PHE A 26 4.33 -10.41 7.88
CA PHE A 26 3.76 -9.10 7.58
C PHE A 26 3.05 -9.06 6.22
N LEU A 27 3.66 -9.63 5.18
CA LEU A 27 3.04 -9.71 3.85
C LEU A 27 1.77 -10.57 3.88
N GLY A 28 1.80 -11.70 4.57
CA GLY A 28 0.66 -12.58 4.78
C GLY A 28 -0.48 -11.86 5.51
N THR A 29 -0.18 -11.19 6.63
CA THR A 29 -1.18 -10.39 7.35
C THR A 29 -1.73 -9.26 6.50
N SER A 30 -0.89 -8.52 5.78
CA SER A 30 -1.32 -7.47 4.84
C SER A 30 -2.28 -8.02 3.78
N ALA A 31 -1.96 -9.18 3.20
CA ALA A 31 -2.81 -9.83 2.20
C ALA A 31 -4.15 -10.30 2.79
N LEU A 32 -4.13 -10.87 4.00
CA LEU A 32 -5.34 -11.30 4.69
C LEU A 32 -6.25 -10.11 5.06
N THR A 33 -5.68 -9.02 5.56
CA THR A 33 -6.41 -7.78 5.81
C THR A 33 -7.04 -7.25 4.53
N TRP A 34 -6.29 -7.25 3.41
CA TRP A 34 -6.80 -6.83 2.11
C TRP A 34 -7.95 -7.71 1.62
N LEU A 35 -7.80 -9.04 1.71
CA LEU A 35 -8.87 -9.99 1.39
C LEU A 35 -10.12 -9.78 2.24
N GLY A 36 -9.96 -9.49 3.54
CA GLY A 36 -11.06 -9.18 4.43
C GLY A 36 -11.82 -7.89 4.07
N VAL A 37 -11.14 -6.92 3.46
CA VAL A 37 -11.79 -5.72 2.90
C VAL A 37 -12.57 -6.10 1.64
N LEU A 38 -11.97 -6.89 0.74
CA LEU A 38 -12.61 -7.30 -0.51
C LEU A 38 -13.84 -8.21 -0.31
N THR A 39 -13.94 -8.93 0.80
CA THR A 39 -15.14 -9.73 1.11
C THR A 39 -16.30 -8.89 1.64
N GLN A 40 -16.04 -7.70 2.19
CA GLN A 40 -17.07 -6.82 2.72
C GLN A 40 -17.45 -5.70 1.75
N TRP A 41 -16.54 -5.31 0.86
CA TRP A 41 -16.71 -4.19 -0.07
C TRP A 41 -16.62 -4.72 -1.49
N ASP A 42 -17.60 -4.40 -2.33
CA ASP A 42 -17.52 -4.70 -3.74
C ASP A 42 -16.23 -4.14 -4.34
N VAL A 43 -15.66 -4.89 -5.27
CA VAL A 43 -14.40 -4.54 -5.94
C VAL A 43 -14.46 -3.11 -6.52
N SER A 44 -15.63 -2.69 -6.99
CA SER A 44 -15.92 -1.33 -7.47
C SER A 44 -15.74 -0.21 -6.43
N VAL A 45 -15.91 -0.50 -5.13
CA VAL A 45 -15.69 0.44 -4.02
C VAL A 45 -14.28 0.32 -3.44
N ALA A 46 -13.68 -0.87 -3.50
CA ALA A 46 -12.31 -1.10 -3.04
C ALA A 46 -11.24 -0.40 -3.90
N TYR A 47 -11.39 -0.36 -5.23
CA TYR A 47 -10.47 0.35 -6.13
C TYR A 47 -10.36 1.88 -5.85
N PRO A 48 -11.46 2.59 -5.58
CA PRO A 48 -11.41 3.96 -5.07
C PRO A 48 -10.63 4.09 -3.77
N LEU A 49 -10.81 3.18 -2.82
CA LEU A 49 -10.09 3.20 -1.54
C LEU A 49 -8.57 3.06 -1.75
N LEU A 50 -8.14 2.20 -2.69
CA LEU A 50 -6.74 2.12 -3.13
C LEU A 50 -6.26 3.44 -3.74
N SER A 51 -7.11 4.10 -4.53
CA SER A 51 -6.76 5.39 -5.14
C SER A 51 -6.62 6.48 -4.07
N VAL A 52 -7.45 6.49 -3.01
CA VAL A 52 -7.32 7.39 -1.86
C VAL A 52 -5.99 7.21 -1.13
N ASN A 53 -5.46 5.97 -1.05
CA ASN A 53 -4.14 5.74 -0.49
C ASN A 53 -3.07 6.58 -1.20
N PHE A 54 -3.19 6.72 -2.53
CA PHE A 54 -2.30 7.57 -3.32
C PHE A 54 -2.39 9.04 -2.87
N VAL A 55 -3.61 9.56 -2.63
CA VAL A 55 -3.82 10.92 -2.11
C VAL A 55 -3.17 11.11 -0.74
N ILE A 56 -3.38 10.15 0.17
CA ILE A 56 -2.80 10.20 1.52
C ILE A 56 -1.28 10.19 1.43
N MET A 57 -0.68 9.30 0.64
CA MET A 57 0.77 9.24 0.44
C MET A 57 1.32 10.55 -0.12
N LEU A 58 0.60 11.16 -1.06
CA LEU A 58 0.96 12.45 -1.66
C LEU A 58 0.92 13.58 -0.62
N LEU A 59 -0.11 13.63 0.22
CA LEU A 59 -0.20 14.58 1.33
C LEU A 59 0.90 14.35 2.37
N VAL A 60 1.16 13.09 2.74
CA VAL A 60 2.23 12.74 3.68
C VAL A 60 3.60 13.13 3.11
N SER A 61 3.89 12.86 1.84
CA SER A 61 5.11 13.32 1.16
C SER A 61 5.23 14.86 1.23
N LYS A 62 4.14 15.60 0.98
CA LYS A 62 4.15 17.07 1.13
C LYS A 62 4.49 17.53 2.55
N PHE A 63 3.78 16.98 3.54
CA PHE A 63 3.78 17.52 4.91
C PHE A 63 4.93 16.97 5.74
N ALA A 64 5.32 15.71 5.55
CA ALA A 64 6.38 15.05 6.30
C ALA A 64 7.76 15.23 5.64
N PHE A 65 7.82 15.24 4.29
CA PHE A 65 9.09 15.35 3.55
C PHE A 65 9.33 16.72 2.91
N GLY A 66 8.31 17.60 2.88
CA GLY A 66 8.45 18.95 2.34
C GLY A 66 8.61 19.00 0.82
N GLU A 67 8.28 17.92 0.10
CA GLU A 67 8.45 17.85 -1.35
C GLU A 67 7.50 18.81 -2.08
N VAL A 68 8.04 19.51 -3.09
CA VAL A 68 7.24 20.41 -3.94
C VAL A 68 6.41 19.55 -4.90
N ILE A 69 5.13 19.43 -4.57
CA ILE A 69 4.15 18.72 -5.39
C ILE A 69 3.89 19.50 -6.68
N VAL A 70 4.00 18.82 -7.82
CA VAL A 70 3.69 19.37 -9.14
C VAL A 70 2.17 19.59 -9.27
N PRO A 71 1.68 20.69 -9.87
CA PRO A 71 0.23 20.94 -10.02
C PRO A 71 -0.55 19.78 -10.67
N LYS A 72 0.08 18.99 -11.55
CA LYS A 72 -0.52 17.80 -12.17
C LYS A 72 -0.91 16.72 -11.14
N GLN A 73 -0.15 16.59 -10.04
CA GLN A 73 -0.44 15.64 -8.97
C GLN A 73 -1.67 16.06 -8.17
N TRP A 74 -1.85 17.37 -7.95
CA TRP A 74 -3.08 17.93 -7.35
C TRP A 74 -4.32 17.67 -8.19
N LEU A 75 -4.21 17.74 -9.53
CA LEU A 75 -5.32 17.40 -10.42
C LEU A 75 -5.75 15.94 -10.27
N GLY A 76 -4.78 15.02 -10.19
CA GLY A 76 -5.05 13.61 -9.91
C GLY A 76 -5.73 13.40 -8.55
N VAL A 77 -5.26 14.09 -7.51
CA VAL A 77 -5.89 14.05 -6.17
C VAL A 77 -7.35 14.49 -6.23
N MET A 78 -7.65 15.62 -6.87
CA MET A 78 -9.03 16.11 -7.00
C MET A 78 -9.92 15.11 -7.74
N MET A 79 -9.40 14.48 -8.79
CA MET A 79 -10.14 13.49 -9.59
C MET A 79 -10.44 12.22 -8.80
N ILE A 80 -9.51 11.76 -7.96
CA ILE A 80 -9.71 10.64 -7.02
C ILE A 80 -10.76 11.00 -5.97
N MET A 81 -10.65 12.19 -5.36
CA MET A 81 -11.60 12.66 -4.35
C MET A 81 -13.03 12.75 -4.90
N VAL A 82 -13.20 13.23 -6.13
CA VAL A 82 -14.49 13.24 -6.82
C VAL A 82 -15.02 11.83 -7.05
N GLY A 83 -14.19 10.90 -7.55
CA GLY A 83 -14.60 9.51 -7.77
C GLY A 83 -15.06 8.81 -6.49
N VAL A 84 -14.37 9.06 -5.37
CA VAL A 84 -14.73 8.52 -4.05
C VAL A 84 -16.03 9.14 -3.54
N GLY A 85 -16.23 10.44 -3.68
CA GLY A 85 -17.46 11.13 -3.27
C GLY A 85 -18.70 10.62 -4.03
N ILE A 86 -18.56 10.31 -5.33
CA ILE A 86 -19.65 9.75 -6.14
C ILE A 86 -20.04 8.35 -5.64
N LEU A 87 -19.06 7.51 -5.28
CA LEU A 87 -19.31 6.14 -4.82
C LEU A 87 -19.79 6.09 -3.37
N GLY A 88 -19.28 6.96 -2.50
CA GLY A 88 -19.75 7.08 -1.10
C GLY A 88 -21.10 7.77 -0.96
N GLY A 89 -21.51 8.58 -1.94
CA GLY A 89 -22.83 9.22 -1.99
C GLY A 89 -23.96 8.30 -2.50
N ALA A 90 -23.62 7.12 -3.01
CA ALA A 90 -24.59 6.09 -3.37
C ALA A 90 -24.99 5.27 -2.13
N HIS A 91 -25.67 5.92 -1.19
CA HIS A 91 -26.42 5.25 -0.12
C HIS A 91 -27.87 5.04 -0.53
#